data_AF-X1VWN2-F1
#
_entry.id   AF-X1VWN2-F1
#
_cell.length_a   1.000
_cell.length_b   1.000
_cell.length_c   1.000
_cell.angle_alpha   90.00
_cell.angle_beta   90.00
_cell.angle_gamma   90.00
#
_symmetry.space_group_name_H-M   'P 1'
#
loop_
_entity.id
_entity.type
_entity.pdbx_description
1 polymer ?
#
loop_
_entity_poly.entity_id
_entity_poly.type
_entity_poly.pdbx_seq_one_letter_code
_entity_poly.pdbx_strand_id
1 'polypeptide(L)' 'VRGTGMILTAELGPGIVGSIYDGLQKSLTDLMKEGSFIKRGAKAFALPRDKKWQFSAKI' A
#
# COMPACT_ATOMS: atom_id res chain seq x y z
N VAL A 1 7.70 24.24 0.76
CA VAL A 1 7.91 22.85 0.29
C VAL A 1 8.64 22.10 1.38
N ARG A 2 8.22 20.90 1.76
CA ARG A 2 8.89 20.07 2.79
C ARG A 2 9.32 18.74 2.15
N GLY A 3 10.62 18.47 2.16
CA GLY A 3 11.17 17.20 1.68
C GLY A 3 10.96 16.08 2.70
N THR A 4 10.86 14.85 2.22
CA THR A 4 10.83 13.64 3.06
C THR A 4 12.23 13.19 3.49
N GLY A 5 13.28 13.61 2.77
CA GLY A 5 14.66 13.16 3.01
C GLY A 5 14.95 11.73 2.55
N MET A 6 14.00 11.09 1.88
CA MET A 6 14.10 9.70 1.42
C MET A 6 13.88 9.63 -0.10
N ILE A 7 14.51 8.65 -0.73
CA ILE A 7 14.23 8.30 -2.12
C ILE A 7 12.81 7.74 -2.27
N LEU A 8 12.29 7.73 -3.49
CA LEU A 8 11.06 7.01 -3.79
C LEU A 8 11.32 5.50 -3.64
N THR A 9 10.51 4.84 -2.82
CA THR A 9 10.64 3.41 -2.49
C THR A 9 9.33 2.67 -2.69
N ALA A 10 9.43 1.36 -2.91
CA ALA A 10 8.32 0.43 -2.87
C ALA A 10 8.38 -0.42 -1.59
N GLU A 11 7.22 -0.79 -1.06
CA GLU A 11 7.09 -1.74 0.04
C GLU A 11 6.96 -3.16 -0.51
N LEU A 12 7.77 -4.10 -0.01
CA LEU A 12 7.78 -5.50 -0.47
C LEU A 12 7.36 -6.45 0.65
N GLY A 13 6.41 -7.33 0.36
CA GLY A 13 5.97 -8.33 1.33
C GLY A 13 4.69 -9.09 0.94
N PRO A 14 4.22 -9.99 1.83
CA PRO A 14 2.97 -10.69 1.65
C PRO A 14 1.79 -9.72 1.49
N GLY A 15 0.95 -9.96 0.48
CA GLY A 15 -0.19 -9.09 0.15
C GLY A 15 -0.04 -8.26 -1.11
N ILE A 16 1.15 -8.27 -1.76
CA ILE A 16 1.32 -7.67 -3.09
C ILE A 16 0.50 -8.42 -4.13
N VAL A 17 0.64 -9.75 -4.15
CA VAL A 17 -0.03 -10.60 -5.14
C VAL A 17 -1.53 -10.57 -4.88
N GLY A 18 -2.31 -10.28 -5.92
CA GLY A 18 -3.76 -10.17 -5.87
C GLY A 18 -4.28 -8.78 -5.46
N SER A 19 -3.40 -7.83 -5.15
CA SER A 19 -3.76 -6.43 -4.88
C SER A 19 -3.64 -5.57 -6.14
N ILE A 20 -4.42 -4.48 -6.20
CA ILE A 20 -4.40 -3.52 -7.30
C ILE A 20 -3.82 -2.19 -6.81
N TYR A 21 -2.85 -1.66 -7.53
CA TYR A 21 -2.07 -0.48 -7.13
C TYR A 21 -2.12 0.64 -8.17
N ASP A 22 -1.88 1.87 -7.72
CA ASP A 22 -1.51 2.98 -8.60
C ASP A 22 0.01 2.96 -8.93
N GLY A 23 0.49 3.93 -9.72
CA GLY A 23 1.91 4.03 -10.09
C GLY A 23 2.88 4.41 -8.96
N LEU A 24 2.38 4.67 -7.75
CA LEU A 24 3.17 4.97 -6.55
C LEU A 24 2.86 3.99 -5.40
N GLN A 25 2.27 2.84 -5.72
CA GLN A 25 1.97 1.74 -4.81
C GLN A 25 0.94 2.05 -3.70
N LYS A 26 -0.04 2.92 -3.95
CA LYS A 26 -1.23 3.04 -3.09
C LYS A 26 -2.23 1.95 -3.45
N SER A 27 -2.75 1.24 -2.45
CA SER A 27 -3.82 0.25 -2.62
C SER A 27 -5.09 0.93 -3.16
N LEU A 28 -5.45 0.65 -4.42
CA LEU A 28 -6.66 1.17 -5.04
C LEU A 28 -7.91 0.57 -4.40
N THR A 29 -7.84 -0.68 -3.96
CA THR A 29 -8.92 -1.36 -3.23
C THR A 29 -9.28 -0.65 -1.93
N ASP A 30 -8.28 -0.07 -1.24
CA ASP A 30 -8.54 0.72 -0.03
C ASP A 30 -9.08 2.11 -0.36
N LEU A 31 -8.52 2.77 -1.38
CA LEU A 31 -8.99 4.10 -1.80
C LEU A 31 -10.45 4.07 -2.31
N MET A 32 -10.88 2.99 -2.95
CA MET A 32 -12.26 2.83 -3.43
C MET A 32 -13.28 2.71 -2.30
N LYS A 33 -12.87 2.37 -1.06
CA LYS A 33 -13.79 2.34 0.10
C LYS A 33 -14.32 3.73 0.46
N GLU A 34 -13.62 4.78 0.05
CA GLU A 34 -14.01 6.18 0.32
C GLU A 34 -15.04 6.73 -0.67
N GLY A 35 -15.35 6.00 -1.75
CA GLY A 35 -16.33 6.38 -2.77
C GLY A 35 -15.83 6.19 -4.21
N SER A 36 -16.65 6.59 -5.18
CA SER A 36 -16.37 6.39 -6.61
C SER A 36 -15.21 7.25 -7.16
N PHE A 37 -14.80 8.29 -6.45
CA PHE A 37 -13.74 9.20 -6.88
C PHE A 37 -12.62 9.28 -5.83
N ILE A 38 -11.37 9.16 -6.28
CA ILE A 38 -10.19 9.27 -5.43
C ILE A 38 -9.92 10.76 -5.16
N LYS A 39 -9.90 11.15 -3.88
CA LYS A 39 -9.59 12.52 -3.48
C LYS A 39 -8.12 12.85 -3.72
N ARG A 40 -7.83 14.10 -4.09
CA ARG A 40 -6.45 14.58 -4.20
C ARG A 40 -5.76 14.48 -2.84
N GLY A 41 -4.57 13.87 -2.82
CA GLY A 41 -3.80 13.69 -1.59
C GLY A 41 -4.26 12.52 -0.72
N ALA A 42 -5.18 11.68 -1.20
CA ALA A 42 -5.56 10.46 -0.51
C ALA A 42 -4.35 9.54 -0.29
N LYS A 43 -4.33 8.88 0.87
CA LYS A 43 -3.25 8.00 1.30
C LYS A 43 -3.83 6.63 1.60
N ALA A 44 -3.19 5.59 1.07
CA ALA A 44 -3.47 4.21 1.42
C ALA A 44 -2.14 3.47 1.61
N PHE A 45 -2.13 2.47 2.48
CA PHE A 45 -0.98 1.60 2.65
C PHE A 45 -0.84 0.67 1.44
N ALA A 46 0.39 0.26 1.13
CA ALA A 46 0.65 -0.70 0.06
C ALA A 46 0.25 -2.12 0.48
N LEU A 47 0.55 -2.50 1.72
CA LEU A 47 0.22 -3.82 2.27
C LEU A 47 -0.83 -3.71 3.38
N PRO A 48 -1.74 -4.69 3.50
CA PRO A 48 -2.74 -4.72 4.55
C PRO A 48 -2.08 -4.84 5.92
N ARG A 49 -2.42 -3.94 6.86
CA ARG A 49 -1.85 -3.90 8.22
C ARG A 49 -2.66 -4.70 9.24
N ASP A 50 -3.90 -4.97 8.91
CA ASP A 50 -4.88 -5.74 9.67
C ASP A 50 -4.74 -7.26 9.43
N LYS A 51 -4.19 -7.65 8.28
CA LYS A 51 -4.04 -9.05 7.90
C LYS A 51 -2.87 -9.71 8.63
N LYS A 52 -3.17 -10.83 9.32
CA LYS A 52 -2.16 -11.70 9.93
C LYS A 52 -1.70 -12.76 8.94
N TRP A 53 -0.39 -12.92 8.82
CA TRP A 53 0.23 -13.93 7.96
C TRP A 53 0.81 -15.05 8.81
N GLN A 54 0.64 -16.30 8.36
CA GLN A 54 1.31 -17.43 8.99
C GLN A 54 2.79 -17.38 8.62
N PHE A 55 3.64 -17.18 9.63
CA PHE A 55 5.08 -17.23 9.47
C PHE A 55 5.58 -18.59 9.95
N SER A 56 6.32 -19.29 9.10
CA SER A 56 7.06 -20.49 9.46
C SER A 56 8.54 -20.21 9.23
N ALA A 57 9.32 -20.25 10.31
CA ALA A 57 10.73 -19.95 10.25
C ALA A 57 11.45 -21.03 9.42
N LYS A 58 12.17 -20.59 8.39
CA LYS A 58 13.17 -21.39 7.70
C LYS A 58 14.48 -20.61 7.77
N ILE A 59 15.52 -21.30 8.22
CA ILE A 59 16.90 -20.80 8.29
C ILE A 59 17.60 -21.32 7.03
#